data_AF-A0A5K0ZFK5-F1
#
_entry.id   AF-A0A5K0ZFK5-F1
#
_cell.length_a   1.000
_cell.length_b   1.000
_cell.length_c   1.000
_cell.angle_alpha   90.00
_cell.angle_beta   90.00
_cell.angle_gamma   90.00
#
_symmetry.space_group_name_H-M   'P 1'
#
loop_
_entity.id
_entity.type
_entity.pdbx_description
1 polymer ?
#
loop_
_entity_poly.entity_id
_entity_poly.type
_entity_poly.pdbx_seq_one_letter_code
_entity_poly.pdbx_strand_id
1 'polypeptide(L)'
;SFVADCCFHVHSSVSVDVVGKLGCIPHDLVNEFEMEPAARALLLLIFSPCKQIASQTHNCLLEALKPHGSRYMELLVHSLEMVMHSSVNGAFDQLRVVIALMSLASCSNLSPYQDYIIQCGGPRVLSSIIRKHSSAGLRISRSSIVSHTLDKYDSRTCCSDHRDGWEGMDIILFFAMCSFAELAKNSDFLLEIRQTSEVQCSLETFLDLLNGRGFGSGVQWFVAHILRCFGMYGFPSKFGSRVRKQLNVDKYADLRLMLPDGEYLQAHKVILAARCPLLLVPTETASGSNKSRRASCADEDLEQLCTKFSNVVRLSSRVHGCCMKKLMEFAYTGFVEVDHDHVKHLKILAKLSNLQTLTFLLSGKRPKWGSAVATCDFSSALESAGHPF
;
A
#
# COMPACT_ATOMS: atom_id res chain seq x y z
N SER A 1 -14.41 17.54 -22.59
CA SER A 1 -13.56 18.72 -22.65
C SER A 1 -12.45 18.62 -21.63
N PHE A 2 -12.67 18.90 -20.34
CA PHE A 2 -11.62 18.99 -19.31
C PHE A 2 -10.57 17.85 -19.30
N VAL A 3 -10.99 16.58 -19.35
CA VAL A 3 -10.05 15.43 -19.36
C VAL A 3 -9.18 15.41 -20.61
N ALA A 4 -9.75 15.75 -21.77
CA ALA A 4 -9.02 15.84 -23.02
C ALA A 4 -8.06 17.05 -23.00
N ASP A 5 -8.49 18.17 -22.40
CA ASP A 5 -7.68 19.38 -22.24
C ASP A 5 -6.48 19.10 -21.31
N CYS A 6 -6.68 18.40 -20.18
CA CYS A 6 -5.58 17.97 -19.31
C CYS A 6 -4.61 17.01 -20.01
N CYS A 7 -5.12 16.00 -20.72
CA CYS A 7 -4.28 15.07 -21.49
C CYS A 7 -3.48 15.80 -22.58
N PHE A 8 -4.11 16.76 -23.26
CA PHE A 8 -3.49 17.55 -24.33
C PHE A 8 -2.42 18.51 -23.79
N HIS A 9 -2.67 19.22 -22.68
CA HIS A 9 -1.68 20.10 -22.06
C HIS A 9 -0.47 19.35 -21.52
N VAL A 10 -0.66 18.21 -20.83
CA VAL A 10 0.46 17.40 -20.34
C VAL A 10 1.28 16.83 -21.49
N HIS A 11 0.63 16.39 -22.58
CA HIS A 11 1.31 15.77 -23.71
C HIS A 11 1.98 16.78 -24.65
N SER A 12 1.30 17.87 -25.00
CA SER A 12 1.85 18.89 -25.91
C SER A 12 3.09 19.54 -25.32
N SER A 13 3.11 19.89 -24.04
CA SER A 13 4.24 20.57 -23.43
C SER A 13 5.42 19.63 -23.09
N VAL A 14 5.20 18.38 -22.66
CA VAL A 14 6.33 17.44 -22.43
C VAL A 14 6.91 16.94 -23.76
N SER A 15 6.10 16.79 -24.80
CA SER A 15 6.60 16.47 -26.15
C SER A 15 7.34 17.66 -26.77
N VAL A 16 6.85 18.90 -26.61
CA VAL A 16 7.50 20.11 -27.14
C VAL A 16 8.75 20.49 -26.32
N ASP A 17 8.75 20.30 -25.00
CA ASP A 17 9.93 20.60 -24.17
C ASP A 17 11.01 19.54 -24.26
N VAL A 18 10.68 18.26 -24.36
CA VAL A 18 11.73 17.22 -24.40
C VAL A 18 12.25 16.98 -25.83
N VAL A 19 11.42 17.16 -26.87
CA VAL A 19 11.87 17.06 -28.28
C VAL A 19 12.47 18.38 -28.79
N GLY A 20 12.07 19.53 -28.23
CA GLY A 20 12.56 20.85 -28.64
C GLY A 20 13.76 21.40 -27.85
N LYS A 21 14.00 20.97 -26.59
CA LYS A 21 14.98 21.65 -25.69
C LYS A 21 16.26 20.86 -25.37
N LEU A 22 16.57 19.79 -26.11
CA LEU A 22 17.93 19.22 -26.13
C LEU A 22 18.93 20.03 -27.00
N GLY A 23 18.48 21.13 -27.61
CA GLY A 23 19.35 22.13 -28.21
C GLY A 23 18.61 23.42 -28.55
N CYS A 24 18.94 24.51 -27.83
CA CYS A 24 18.73 25.92 -28.21
C CYS A 24 17.40 26.64 -27.81
N ILE A 25 17.52 27.47 -26.73
CA ILE A 25 16.89 28.79 -26.43
C ILE A 25 15.39 28.82 -25.99
N PRO A 26 14.91 29.86 -25.28
CA PRO A 26 14.98 30.15 -23.83
C PRO A 26 13.66 29.88 -23.06
N HIS A 27 13.74 29.98 -21.73
CA HIS A 27 12.66 29.87 -20.74
C HIS A 27 11.35 30.60 -21.07
N ASP A 28 10.26 29.85 -21.18
CA ASP A 28 8.93 30.31 -20.72
C ASP A 28 8.62 29.63 -19.38
N LEU A 29 9.03 30.29 -18.30
CA LEU A 29 8.77 29.91 -16.90
C LEU A 29 7.28 29.73 -16.58
N VAL A 30 6.38 30.30 -17.39
CA VAL A 30 4.93 30.31 -17.15
C VAL A 30 4.29 28.95 -17.44
N ASN A 31 4.83 28.17 -18.38
CA ASN A 31 4.20 26.92 -18.80
C ASN A 31 4.48 25.77 -17.81
N GLU A 32 5.68 25.68 -17.21
CA GLU A 32 6.04 24.59 -16.29
C GLU A 32 5.24 24.61 -14.97
N PHE A 33 4.76 25.78 -14.54
CA PHE A 33 3.98 25.91 -13.31
C PHE A 33 2.51 25.52 -13.46
N GLU A 34 1.94 25.61 -14.67
CA GLU A 34 0.61 25.08 -14.98
C GLU A 34 0.63 23.54 -15.16
N MET A 35 1.82 22.98 -15.38
CA MET A 35 2.00 21.56 -15.69
C MET A 35 1.94 20.65 -14.47
N GLU A 36 2.41 21.08 -13.29
CA GLU A 36 2.24 20.28 -12.07
C GLU A 36 0.77 20.09 -11.71
N PRO A 37 -0.06 21.14 -11.63
CA PRO A 37 -1.48 20.99 -11.37
C PRO A 37 -2.18 20.12 -12.43
N ALA A 38 -1.83 20.27 -13.71
CA ALA A 38 -2.40 19.47 -14.79
C ALA A 38 -2.02 17.98 -14.70
N ALA A 39 -0.73 17.67 -14.50
CA ALA A 39 -0.23 16.30 -14.34
C ALA A 39 -0.82 15.64 -13.08
N ARG A 40 -0.94 16.41 -12.00
CA ARG A 40 -1.58 15.96 -10.75
C ARG A 40 -3.06 15.68 -10.95
N ALA A 41 -3.79 16.56 -11.63
CA ALA A 41 -5.21 16.35 -11.94
C ALA A 41 -5.41 15.10 -12.79
N LEU A 42 -4.59 14.91 -13.83
CA LEU A 42 -4.60 13.71 -14.66
C LEU A 42 -4.38 12.44 -13.82
N LEU A 43 -3.38 12.45 -12.94
CA LEU A 43 -3.11 11.33 -12.05
C LEU A 43 -4.31 11.05 -11.13
N LEU A 44 -4.89 12.06 -10.48
CA LEU A 44 -6.06 11.88 -9.61
C LEU A 44 -7.28 11.33 -10.36
N LEU A 45 -7.46 11.72 -11.62
CA LEU A 45 -8.53 11.20 -12.48
C LEU A 45 -8.30 9.73 -12.86
N ILE A 46 -7.07 9.34 -13.16
CA ILE A 46 -6.68 7.94 -13.43
C ILE A 46 -6.87 7.06 -12.18
N PHE A 47 -6.53 7.59 -11.01
CA PHE A 47 -6.68 6.92 -9.72
C PHE A 47 -8.06 7.12 -9.07
N SER A 48 -9.03 7.68 -9.81
CA SER A 48 -10.35 7.96 -9.29
C SER A 48 -11.07 6.67 -8.82
N PRO A 49 -11.75 6.69 -7.66
CA PRO A 49 -12.58 5.57 -7.24
C PRO A 49 -13.80 5.37 -8.15
N CYS A 50 -14.17 6.37 -8.96
CA CYS A 50 -15.21 6.26 -9.96
C CYS A 50 -14.68 5.56 -11.21
N LYS A 51 -15.11 4.31 -11.43
CA LYS A 51 -14.69 3.49 -12.58
C LYS A 51 -14.93 4.17 -13.92
N GLN A 52 -16.03 4.93 -14.05
CA GLN A 52 -16.36 5.63 -15.29
C GLN A 52 -15.35 6.74 -15.58
N ILE A 53 -15.03 7.58 -14.58
CA ILE A 53 -14.03 8.66 -14.72
C ILE A 53 -12.66 8.07 -15.03
N ALA A 54 -12.22 7.07 -14.26
CA ALA A 54 -10.93 6.44 -14.46
C ALA A 54 -10.81 5.81 -15.85
N SER A 55 -11.85 5.09 -16.31
CA SER A 55 -11.87 4.46 -17.63
C SER A 55 -11.88 5.48 -18.77
N GLN A 56 -12.67 6.54 -18.67
CA GLN A 56 -12.70 7.61 -19.68
C GLN A 56 -11.36 8.32 -19.77
N THR A 57 -10.74 8.61 -18.61
CA THR A 57 -9.43 9.24 -18.54
C THR A 57 -8.34 8.36 -19.15
N HIS A 58 -8.34 7.07 -18.85
CA HIS A 58 -7.44 6.11 -19.48
C HIS A 58 -7.59 6.07 -21.01
N ASN A 59 -8.82 6.06 -21.51
CA ASN A 59 -9.07 6.07 -22.96
C ASN A 59 -8.58 7.37 -23.61
N CYS A 60 -8.89 8.53 -23.01
CA CYS A 60 -8.42 9.83 -23.51
C CYS A 60 -6.88 9.90 -23.54
N LEU A 61 -6.22 9.42 -22.48
CA LEU A 61 -4.77 9.39 -22.42
C LEU A 61 -4.17 8.45 -23.47
N LEU A 62 -4.77 7.27 -23.67
CA LEU A 62 -4.34 6.32 -24.69
C LEU A 62 -4.46 6.92 -26.10
N GLU A 63 -5.58 7.57 -26.42
CA GLU A 63 -5.76 8.26 -27.70
C GLU A 63 -4.73 9.38 -27.90
N ALA A 64 -4.46 10.18 -26.85
CA ALA A 64 -3.47 11.25 -26.91
C ALA A 64 -2.04 10.72 -27.16
N LEU A 65 -1.71 9.54 -26.62
CA LEU A 65 -0.39 8.93 -26.77
C LEU A 65 -0.22 8.13 -28.07
N LYS A 66 -1.27 7.84 -28.85
CA LYS A 66 -1.16 7.04 -30.09
C LYS A 66 -0.08 7.52 -31.07
N PRO A 67 0.09 8.84 -31.33
CA PRO A 67 1.04 9.30 -32.34
C PRO A 67 2.53 9.08 -31.96
N HIS A 68 2.87 9.26 -30.69
CA HIS A 68 4.28 9.35 -30.24
C HIS A 68 4.56 8.67 -28.88
N GLY A 69 3.65 7.84 -28.39
CA GLY A 69 3.66 7.37 -27.01
C GLY A 69 4.89 6.54 -26.63
N SER A 70 5.44 5.73 -27.54
CA SER A 70 6.68 4.99 -27.29
C SER A 70 7.86 5.96 -27.07
N ARG A 71 8.11 6.85 -28.03
CA ARG A 71 9.15 7.87 -27.90
C ARG A 71 8.97 8.72 -26.64
N TYR A 72 7.74 9.06 -26.29
CA TYR A 72 7.41 9.78 -25.06
C TYR A 72 7.84 9.01 -23.80
N MET A 73 7.56 7.71 -23.70
CA MET A 73 8.00 6.89 -22.56
C MET A 73 9.53 6.81 -22.46
N GLU A 74 10.22 6.67 -23.59
CA GLU A 74 11.68 6.63 -23.64
C GLU A 74 12.28 7.93 -23.07
N LEU A 75 11.72 9.06 -23.51
CA LEU A 75 12.12 10.38 -23.05
C LEU A 75 11.84 10.59 -21.56
N LEU A 76 10.69 10.13 -21.06
CA LEU A 76 10.38 10.18 -19.63
C LEU A 76 11.42 9.40 -18.81
N VAL A 77 11.68 8.14 -19.17
CA VAL A 77 12.63 7.30 -18.43
C VAL A 77 14.04 7.87 -18.50
N HIS A 78 14.49 8.30 -19.68
CA HIS A 78 15.81 8.90 -19.86
C HIS A 78 15.98 10.22 -19.08
N SER A 79 14.94 11.07 -19.06
CA SER A 79 14.98 12.32 -18.28
C SER A 79 15.16 12.07 -16.79
N LEU A 80 14.51 11.04 -16.23
CA LEU A 80 14.65 10.64 -14.84
C LEU A 80 16.03 10.02 -14.56
N GLU A 81 16.58 9.27 -15.50
CA GLU A 81 17.94 8.71 -15.40
C GLU A 81 19.01 9.81 -15.38
N MET A 82 18.89 10.83 -16.24
CA MET A 82 19.83 11.94 -16.28
C MET A 82 19.88 12.74 -14.97
N VAL A 83 18.74 12.90 -14.29
CA VAL A 83 18.66 13.54 -12.97
C VAL A 83 19.39 12.74 -11.89
N MET A 84 19.44 11.41 -12.01
CA MET A 84 20.18 10.58 -11.06
C MET A 84 21.69 10.77 -11.15
N HIS A 85 22.21 11.10 -12.34
CA HIS A 85 23.64 11.30 -12.60
C HIS A 85 24.11 12.74 -12.42
N SER A 86 23.21 13.71 -12.39
CA SER A 86 23.55 15.11 -12.18
C SER A 86 23.39 15.52 -10.71
N SER A 87 24.25 16.42 -10.23
CA SER A 87 24.14 17.05 -8.91
C SER A 87 23.05 18.12 -8.92
N VAL A 88 21.84 17.70 -9.27
CA VAL A 88 20.67 18.55 -9.47
C VAL A 88 20.25 19.16 -8.14
N ASN A 89 20.53 20.45 -7.95
CA ASN A 89 20.31 21.15 -6.68
C ASN A 89 19.24 22.27 -6.76
N GLY A 90 18.63 22.50 -7.94
CA GLY A 90 17.64 23.55 -8.15
C GLY A 90 16.19 23.08 -7.96
N ALA A 91 15.32 23.94 -7.40
CA ALA A 91 13.89 23.68 -7.23
C ALA A 91 13.14 23.42 -8.56
N PHE A 92 13.59 24.07 -9.65
CA PHE A 92 13.04 23.86 -11.00
C PHE A 92 13.29 22.46 -11.52
N ASP A 93 14.48 21.94 -11.30
CA ASP A 93 14.80 20.59 -11.75
C ASP A 93 14.02 19.54 -10.93
N GLN A 94 13.77 19.81 -9.64
CA GLN A 94 12.90 18.97 -8.80
C GLN A 94 11.44 18.98 -9.28
N LEU A 95 10.92 20.14 -9.71
CA LEU A 95 9.58 20.26 -10.30
C LEU A 95 9.45 19.39 -11.56
N ARG A 96 10.44 19.44 -12.45
CA ARG A 96 10.46 18.62 -13.67
C ARG A 96 10.49 17.13 -13.37
N VAL A 97 11.26 16.71 -12.37
CA VAL A 97 11.29 15.32 -11.89
C VAL A 97 9.91 14.88 -11.40
N VAL A 98 9.25 15.72 -10.61
CA VAL A 98 7.93 15.43 -10.07
C VAL A 98 6.89 15.31 -11.19
N ILE A 99 6.90 16.22 -12.17
CA ILE A 99 6.03 16.16 -13.35
C ILE A 99 6.30 14.87 -14.15
N ALA A 100 7.58 14.54 -14.39
CA ALA A 100 7.96 13.34 -15.12
C ALA A 100 7.50 12.06 -14.39
N LEU A 101 7.63 12.00 -13.06
CA LEU A 101 7.16 10.87 -12.24
C LEU A 101 5.63 10.76 -12.24
N MET A 102 4.89 11.87 -12.17
CA MET A 102 3.42 11.85 -12.28
C MET A 102 2.96 11.36 -13.67
N SER A 103 3.62 11.84 -14.73
CA SER A 103 3.39 11.39 -16.10
C SER A 103 3.71 9.91 -16.26
N LEU A 104 4.83 9.44 -15.70
CA LEU A 104 5.20 8.04 -15.72
C LEU A 104 4.18 7.18 -14.97
N ALA A 105 3.75 7.58 -13.77
CA ALA A 105 2.71 6.87 -13.01
C ALA A 105 1.39 6.77 -13.77
N SER A 106 1.01 7.85 -14.46
CA SER A 106 -0.20 7.91 -15.31
C SER A 106 -0.14 6.92 -16.47
N CYS A 107 1.06 6.70 -17.03
CA CYS A 107 1.27 5.81 -18.17
C CYS A 107 1.60 4.36 -17.79
N SER A 108 2.11 4.13 -16.58
CA SER A 108 2.59 2.82 -16.09
C SER A 108 1.52 1.73 -16.05
N ASN A 109 0.24 2.11 -16.05
CA ASN A 109 -0.90 1.19 -16.10
C ASN A 109 -1.54 1.04 -17.49
N LEU A 110 -1.01 1.70 -18.51
CA LEU A 110 -1.46 1.53 -19.89
C LEU A 110 -0.72 0.35 -20.50
N SER A 111 -1.43 -0.76 -20.75
CA SER A 111 -0.85 -2.01 -21.24
C SER A 111 0.10 -1.82 -22.45
N PRO A 112 -0.21 -1.02 -23.49
CA PRO A 112 0.72 -0.84 -24.62
C PRO A 112 2.04 -0.14 -24.27
N TYR A 113 2.07 0.64 -23.19
CA TYR A 113 3.24 1.45 -22.81
C TYR A 113 3.97 0.86 -21.60
N GLN A 114 3.32 0.00 -20.82
CA GLN A 114 3.94 -0.65 -19.66
C GLN A 114 5.18 -1.46 -20.06
N ASP A 115 5.05 -2.32 -21.07
CA ASP A 115 6.17 -3.14 -21.56
C ASP A 115 7.31 -2.27 -22.10
N TYR A 116 6.96 -1.17 -22.76
CA TYR A 116 7.94 -0.23 -23.28
C TYR A 116 8.69 0.51 -22.16
N ILE A 117 7.99 0.95 -21.10
CA ILE A 117 8.62 1.56 -19.91
C ILE A 117 9.60 0.58 -19.26
N ILE A 118 9.22 -0.71 -19.17
CA ILE A 118 10.09 -1.76 -18.63
C ILE A 118 11.34 -1.92 -19.50
N GLN A 119 11.17 -2.03 -20.83
CA GLN A 119 12.28 -2.16 -21.78
C GLN A 119 13.24 -0.97 -21.78
N CYS A 120 12.73 0.25 -21.56
CA CYS A 120 13.56 1.45 -21.41
C CYS A 120 14.34 1.51 -20.07
N GLY A 121 14.16 0.54 -19.16
CA GLY A 121 14.83 0.52 -17.87
C GLY A 121 14.13 1.36 -16.79
N GLY A 122 12.86 1.71 -16.97
CA GLY A 122 12.04 2.44 -15.98
C GLY A 122 12.13 1.86 -14.56
N PRO A 123 12.02 0.53 -14.37
CA PRO A 123 12.22 -0.12 -13.07
C PRO A 123 13.56 0.16 -12.39
N ARG A 124 14.67 0.14 -13.14
CA ARG A 124 16.01 0.40 -12.64
C ARG A 124 16.14 1.85 -12.18
N VAL A 125 15.64 2.78 -12.99
CA VAL A 125 15.64 4.22 -12.69
C VAL A 125 14.80 4.50 -11.43
N LEU A 126 13.57 3.97 -11.37
CA LEU A 126 12.68 4.14 -10.21
C LEU A 126 13.28 3.54 -8.94
N SER A 127 13.87 2.34 -9.00
CA SER A 127 14.52 1.70 -7.85
C SER A 127 15.69 2.54 -7.33
N SER A 128 16.45 3.13 -8.23
CA SER A 128 17.58 4.01 -7.88
C SER A 128 17.11 5.30 -7.20
N ILE A 129 16.03 5.92 -7.70
CA ILE A 129 15.39 7.09 -7.07
C ILE A 129 14.88 6.71 -5.68
N ILE A 130 14.13 5.61 -5.55
CA ILE A 130 13.60 5.13 -4.27
C ILE A 130 14.72 4.94 -3.26
N ARG A 131 15.81 4.26 -3.64
CA ARG A 131 16.96 4.01 -2.75
C ARG A 131 17.62 5.30 -2.27
N LYS A 132 17.86 6.25 -3.19
CA LYS A 132 18.44 7.57 -2.89
C LYS A 132 17.58 8.33 -1.88
N HIS A 133 16.27 8.35 -2.07
CA HIS A 133 15.33 9.07 -1.20
C HIS A 133 15.01 8.35 0.12
N SER A 134 15.19 7.03 0.18
CA SER A 134 14.98 6.24 1.41
C SER A 134 16.12 6.40 2.43
N SER A 135 17.35 6.60 1.95
CA SER A 135 18.57 6.60 2.77
C SER A 135 19.10 8.00 3.11
N ALA A 136 18.86 8.99 2.27
CA ALA A 136 19.53 10.29 2.36
C ALA A 136 18.82 11.32 3.26
N GLY A 137 17.69 10.96 3.89
CA GLY A 137 16.91 11.91 4.70
C GLY A 137 16.41 13.14 3.93
N LEU A 138 16.39 13.05 2.59
CA LEU A 138 15.95 14.11 1.70
C LEU A 138 14.47 14.35 1.92
N ARG A 139 14.08 15.61 2.08
CA ARG A 139 12.69 16.03 2.28
C ARG A 139 12.39 17.12 1.28
N ILE A 140 11.84 16.70 0.15
CA ILE A 140 11.39 17.61 -0.90
C ILE A 140 9.88 17.70 -0.78
N SER A 141 9.43 18.71 -0.02
CA SER A 141 8.01 18.94 0.21
C SER A 141 7.39 19.61 -1.01
N ARG A 142 6.06 19.48 -1.16
CA ARG A 142 5.35 20.22 -2.21
C ARG A 142 5.52 21.72 -2.05
N SER A 143 5.51 22.21 -0.81
CA SER A 143 5.71 23.63 -0.51
C SER A 143 7.09 24.16 -0.94
N SER A 144 8.13 23.32 -1.05
CA SER A 144 9.43 23.77 -1.54
C SER A 144 9.49 23.88 -3.07
N ILE A 145 8.60 23.19 -3.78
CA ILE A 145 8.61 23.13 -5.25
C ILE A 145 7.54 24.07 -5.84
N VAL A 146 6.35 24.12 -5.24
CA VAL A 146 5.17 24.80 -5.81
C VAL A 146 4.67 25.96 -4.93
N SER A 147 5.60 26.61 -4.20
CA SER A 147 5.32 27.71 -3.26
C SER A 147 4.51 28.87 -3.85
N HIS A 148 4.59 29.08 -5.15
CA HIS A 148 3.90 30.13 -5.90
C HIS A 148 2.46 29.76 -6.30
N THR A 149 2.09 28.47 -6.31
CA THR A 149 0.69 28.01 -6.47
C THR A 149 -0.05 27.85 -5.16
N LEU A 150 0.69 27.81 -4.04
CA LEU A 150 0.11 27.79 -2.70
C LEU A 150 -0.35 29.22 -2.40
N ASP A 151 -1.66 29.43 -2.52
CA ASP A 151 -2.28 30.72 -2.26
C ASP A 151 -1.95 31.16 -0.82
N LYS A 152 -1.68 32.46 -0.59
CA LYS A 152 -1.36 33.01 0.76
C LYS A 152 -2.49 32.80 1.78
N TYR A 153 -3.64 32.30 1.32
CA TYR A 153 -4.84 32.00 2.09
C TYR A 153 -4.96 30.53 2.55
N ASP A 154 -4.03 29.64 2.17
CA ASP A 154 -4.10 28.19 2.50
C ASP A 154 -3.91 27.88 4.00
N SER A 155 -3.59 28.90 4.81
CA SER A 155 -3.54 28.83 6.28
C SER A 155 -4.92 28.84 6.97
N ARG A 156 -6.03 29.00 6.22
CA ARG A 156 -7.39 29.12 6.80
C ARG A 156 -8.45 28.22 6.18
N THR A 157 -8.08 27.21 5.41
CA THR A 157 -9.03 26.17 4.98
C THR A 157 -9.13 25.12 6.10
N CYS A 158 -10.34 24.82 6.59
CA CYS A 158 -10.58 23.94 7.76
C CYS A 158 -10.24 22.45 7.53
N CYS A 159 -9.46 22.15 6.48
CA CYS A 159 -9.08 20.81 6.04
C CYS A 159 -7.57 20.68 5.76
N SER A 160 -6.75 21.68 6.13
CA SER A 160 -5.34 21.77 5.73
C SER A 160 -4.39 20.84 6.48
N ASP A 161 -4.79 20.29 7.64
CA ASP A 161 -3.89 19.45 8.45
C ASP A 161 -3.61 18.05 7.87
N HIS A 162 -4.18 17.69 6.72
CA HIS A 162 -4.16 16.28 6.25
C HIS A 162 -3.70 16.05 4.80
N ARG A 163 -3.43 17.07 3.98
CA ARG A 163 -3.01 16.84 2.58
C ARG A 163 -1.54 16.42 2.45
N ASP A 164 -0.65 17.09 3.17
CA ASP A 164 0.78 16.72 3.23
C ASP A 164 1.01 15.42 4.03
N GLY A 165 0.01 14.98 4.81
CA GLY A 165 0.09 13.72 5.54
C GLY A 165 0.11 12.48 4.62
N TRP A 166 -0.57 12.55 3.47
CA TRP A 166 -0.65 11.40 2.55
C TRP A 166 0.55 11.30 1.62
N GLU A 167 0.87 12.37 0.90
CA GLU A 167 2.06 12.43 0.03
C GLU A 167 3.36 12.43 0.85
N GLY A 168 3.31 12.98 2.06
CA GLY A 168 4.45 13.09 2.94
C GLY A 168 5.38 14.26 2.58
N MET A 169 6.52 14.30 3.26
CA MET A 169 7.52 15.36 3.11
C MET A 169 8.47 15.14 1.93
N ASP A 170 8.31 14.05 1.17
CA ASP A 170 9.11 13.73 -0.01
C ASP A 170 8.19 13.28 -1.15
N ILE A 171 7.80 14.27 -1.97
CA ILE A 171 6.87 14.01 -3.08
C ILE A 171 7.52 13.24 -4.23
N ILE A 172 8.86 13.30 -4.36
CA ILE A 172 9.60 12.52 -5.37
C ILE A 172 9.51 11.04 -4.99
N LEU A 173 9.81 10.69 -3.74
CA LEU A 173 9.65 9.32 -3.25
C LEU A 173 8.21 8.82 -3.43
N PHE A 174 7.22 9.66 -3.14
CA PHE A 174 5.82 9.32 -3.30
C PHE A 174 5.44 8.97 -4.75
N PHE A 175 5.78 9.82 -5.74
CA PHE A 175 5.43 9.54 -7.14
C PHE A 175 6.30 8.44 -7.77
N ALA A 176 7.54 8.27 -7.30
CA ALA A 176 8.37 7.13 -7.68
C ALA A 176 7.73 5.81 -7.21
N MET A 177 7.26 5.75 -5.96
CA MET A 177 6.52 4.59 -5.44
C MET A 177 5.22 4.34 -6.18
N CYS A 178 4.48 5.40 -6.51
CA CYS A 178 3.25 5.29 -7.28
C CYS A 178 3.51 4.63 -8.65
N SER A 179 4.53 5.10 -9.37
CA SER A 179 4.94 4.55 -10.67
C SER A 179 5.38 3.09 -10.55
N PHE A 180 6.26 2.80 -9.58
CA PHE A 180 6.79 1.46 -9.36
C PHE A 180 5.69 0.45 -9.02
N ALA A 181 4.73 0.84 -8.18
CA ALA A 181 3.60 0.00 -7.80
C ALA A 181 2.67 -0.37 -8.98
N GLU A 182 2.53 0.50 -9.98
CA GLU A 182 1.76 0.18 -11.18
C GLU A 182 2.51 -0.76 -12.12
N LEU A 183 3.83 -0.59 -12.27
CA LEU A 183 4.69 -1.52 -13.04
C LEU A 183 4.77 -2.91 -12.40
N ALA A 184 4.85 -2.97 -11.07
CA ALA A 184 4.94 -4.21 -10.29
C ALA A 184 3.71 -5.13 -10.38
N LYS A 185 2.68 -4.78 -11.17
CA LYS A 185 1.53 -5.66 -11.43
C LYS A 185 1.80 -6.68 -12.53
N ASN A 186 2.78 -6.45 -13.39
CA ASN A 186 3.15 -7.38 -14.45
C ASN A 186 3.90 -8.58 -13.84
N SER A 187 3.39 -9.80 -14.08
CA SER A 187 3.91 -11.04 -13.50
C SER A 187 5.32 -11.36 -13.96
N ASP A 188 5.65 -11.05 -15.21
CA ASP A 188 6.92 -11.41 -15.83
C ASP A 188 8.01 -10.48 -15.31
N PHE A 189 7.69 -9.20 -15.21
CA PHE A 189 8.51 -8.20 -14.53
C PHE A 189 8.79 -8.57 -13.06
N LEU A 190 7.79 -9.06 -12.32
CA LEU A 190 7.99 -9.52 -10.94
C LEU A 190 8.89 -10.77 -10.85
N LEU A 191 8.83 -11.67 -11.84
CA LEU A 191 9.68 -12.86 -11.91
C LEU A 191 11.14 -12.46 -12.18
N GLU A 192 11.37 -11.54 -13.12
CA GLU A 192 12.70 -10.95 -13.36
C GLU A 192 13.22 -10.25 -12.11
N ILE A 193 12.38 -9.43 -11.48
CA ILE A 193 12.69 -8.75 -10.22
C ILE A 193 13.15 -9.74 -9.15
N ARG A 194 12.41 -10.83 -8.90
CA ARG A 194 12.74 -11.84 -7.88
C ARG A 194 14.09 -12.52 -8.10
N GLN A 195 14.58 -12.56 -9.35
CA GLN A 195 15.81 -13.24 -9.72
C GLN A 195 17.05 -12.33 -9.68
N THR A 196 16.88 -11.01 -9.48
CA THR A 196 17.99 -10.04 -9.47
C THR A 196 18.42 -9.66 -8.05
N SER A 197 19.72 -9.54 -7.81
CA SER A 197 20.29 -9.10 -6.51
C SER A 197 19.92 -7.66 -6.14
N GLU A 198 19.66 -6.80 -7.14
CA GLU A 198 19.23 -5.41 -6.95
C GLU A 198 17.90 -5.30 -6.20
N VAL A 199 17.03 -6.31 -6.32
CA VAL A 199 15.70 -6.34 -5.71
C VAL A 199 15.73 -6.82 -4.28
N GLN A 200 16.65 -7.70 -3.90
CA GLN A 200 16.81 -8.09 -2.50
C GLN A 200 17.17 -6.86 -1.64
N CYS A 201 18.02 -5.97 -2.17
CA CYS A 201 18.30 -4.65 -1.60
C CYS A 201 17.05 -3.73 -1.59
N SER A 202 16.20 -3.82 -2.61
CA SER A 202 14.92 -3.08 -2.66
C SER A 202 13.89 -3.62 -1.66
N LEU A 203 13.87 -4.92 -1.35
CA LEU A 203 12.92 -5.50 -0.40
C LEU A 203 13.19 -5.02 1.02
N GLU A 204 14.46 -5.02 1.44
CA GLU A 204 14.87 -4.43 2.72
C GLU A 204 14.50 -2.94 2.77
N THR A 205 14.78 -2.20 1.69
CA THR A 205 14.37 -0.80 1.55
C THR A 205 12.85 -0.63 1.72
N PHE A 206 12.03 -1.48 1.10
CA PHE A 206 10.58 -1.43 1.24
C PHE A 206 10.12 -1.72 2.67
N LEU A 207 10.69 -2.72 3.33
CA LEU A 207 10.39 -3.02 4.73
C LEU A 207 10.81 -1.87 5.66
N ASP A 208 11.94 -1.22 5.39
CA ASP A 208 12.41 -0.07 6.14
C ASP A 208 11.49 1.14 5.96
N LEU A 209 11.04 1.42 4.74
CA LEU A 209 10.06 2.49 4.47
C LEU A 209 8.72 2.22 5.14
N LEU A 210 8.30 0.95 5.20
CA LEU A 210 7.05 0.57 5.84
C LEU A 210 7.13 0.70 7.37
N ASN A 211 8.30 0.44 7.97
CA ASN A 211 8.57 0.60 9.40
C ASN A 211 9.02 2.01 9.81
N GLY A 212 9.46 2.81 8.84
CA GLY A 212 10.06 4.13 9.03
C GLY A 212 9.05 5.14 9.55
N ARG A 213 9.48 5.94 10.53
CA ARG A 213 8.70 7.09 11.02
C ARG A 213 9.00 8.31 10.14
N GLY A 214 7.97 9.03 9.73
CA GLY A 214 8.10 10.31 9.01
C GLY A 214 7.83 10.23 7.50
N PHE A 215 7.50 9.07 6.95
CA PHE A 215 6.95 8.96 5.60
C PHE A 215 5.45 9.22 5.60
N GLY A 216 4.95 9.81 4.51
CA GLY A 216 3.52 9.99 4.31
C GLY A 216 2.81 8.64 4.24
N SER A 217 1.57 8.58 4.70
CA SER A 217 0.79 7.34 4.70
C SER A 217 0.62 6.76 3.28
N GLY A 218 0.64 7.60 2.25
CA GLY A 218 0.59 7.18 0.86
C GLY A 218 1.81 6.37 0.42
N VAL A 219 3.02 6.77 0.82
CA VAL A 219 4.24 5.97 0.59
C VAL A 219 4.08 4.59 1.21
N GLN A 220 3.64 4.52 2.47
CA GLN A 220 3.42 3.25 3.17
C GLN A 220 2.40 2.37 2.44
N TRP A 221 1.31 2.93 1.93
CA TRP A 221 0.31 2.16 1.18
C TRP A 221 0.83 1.65 -0.17
N PHE A 222 1.61 2.45 -0.91
CA PHE A 222 2.22 1.98 -2.15
C PHE A 222 3.27 0.90 -1.89
N VAL A 223 4.07 1.04 -0.83
CA VAL A 223 5.01 0.01 -0.37
C VAL A 223 4.27 -1.28 -0.01
N ALA A 224 3.21 -1.21 0.80
CA ALA A 224 2.38 -2.38 1.11
C ALA A 224 1.75 -3.00 -0.15
N HIS A 225 1.38 -2.18 -1.14
CA HIS A 225 0.86 -2.64 -2.42
C HIS A 225 1.94 -3.36 -3.26
N ILE A 226 3.20 -2.95 -3.19
CA ILE A 226 4.32 -3.63 -3.84
C ILE A 226 4.65 -4.94 -3.11
N LEU A 227 4.76 -4.90 -1.78
CA LEU A 227 5.07 -6.06 -0.94
C LEU A 227 4.05 -7.19 -1.07
N ARG A 228 2.79 -6.88 -1.40
CA ARG A 228 1.78 -7.91 -1.70
C ARG A 228 2.20 -8.84 -2.84
N CYS A 229 2.96 -8.33 -3.82
CA CYS A 229 3.48 -9.12 -4.94
C CYS A 229 4.52 -10.14 -4.48
N PHE A 230 5.07 -9.96 -3.28
CA PHE A 230 6.00 -10.84 -2.59
C PHE A 230 5.33 -11.71 -1.52
N GLY A 231 4.00 -11.68 -1.42
CA GLY A 231 3.26 -12.43 -0.40
C GLY A 231 3.23 -11.77 0.97
N MET A 232 3.69 -10.52 1.10
CA MET A 232 3.70 -9.76 2.35
C MET A 232 2.53 -8.78 2.42
N TYR A 233 1.72 -8.86 3.48
CA TYR A 233 0.48 -8.11 3.59
C TYR A 233 0.39 -7.39 4.93
N GLY A 234 0.17 -6.08 4.90
CA GLY A 234 -0.15 -5.27 6.08
C GLY A 234 0.86 -4.19 6.37
N PHE A 235 0.86 -3.73 7.62
CA PHE A 235 1.74 -2.69 8.14
C PHE A 235 2.39 -3.21 9.43
N PRO A 236 3.69 -3.57 9.40
CA PRO A 236 4.41 -4.00 10.58
C PRO A 236 4.44 -2.86 11.61
N SER A 237 4.49 -3.25 12.88
CA SER A 237 4.59 -2.31 13.98
C SER A 237 5.48 -2.87 15.07
N LYS A 238 6.16 -1.98 15.80
CA LYS A 238 6.98 -2.37 16.97
C LYS A 238 6.13 -3.10 18.00
N PHE A 239 4.91 -2.62 18.24
CA PHE A 239 3.97 -3.24 19.14
C PHE A 239 3.57 -4.65 18.66
N GLY A 240 3.15 -4.78 17.40
CA GLY A 240 2.80 -6.06 16.80
C GLY A 240 3.94 -7.08 16.87
N SER A 241 5.18 -6.65 16.69
CA SER A 241 6.36 -7.52 16.85
C SER A 241 6.57 -8.01 18.30
N ARG A 242 6.27 -7.17 19.30
CA ARG A 242 6.29 -7.57 20.72
C ARG A 242 5.19 -8.59 21.03
N VAL A 243 3.97 -8.33 20.54
CA VAL A 243 2.80 -9.17 20.81
C VAL A 243 2.80 -10.46 19.99
N ARG A 244 3.48 -10.52 18.84
CA ARG A 244 3.72 -11.75 18.08
C ARG A 244 4.28 -12.87 18.96
N LYS A 245 5.16 -12.54 19.92
CA LYS A 245 5.77 -13.53 20.83
C LYS A 245 4.77 -14.19 21.78
N GLN A 246 3.56 -13.63 21.92
CA GLN A 246 2.48 -14.19 22.72
C GLN A 246 1.47 -15.00 21.88
N LEU A 247 1.59 -14.97 20.54
CA LEU A 247 0.71 -15.76 19.68
C LEU A 247 0.96 -17.25 19.92
N ASN A 248 -0.11 -18.00 20.20
CA ASN A 248 -0.06 -19.43 20.47
C ASN A 248 0.80 -19.82 21.70
N VAL A 249 0.92 -18.92 22.67
CA VAL A 249 1.58 -19.16 23.96
C VAL A 249 0.54 -19.23 25.06
N ASP A 250 0.67 -20.21 25.97
CA ASP A 250 -0.33 -20.52 27.01
C ASP A 250 -0.43 -19.41 28.07
N LYS A 251 0.63 -18.59 28.15
CA LYS A 251 0.76 -17.51 29.13
C LYS A 251 -0.30 -16.44 28.89
N TYR A 252 -1.29 -16.38 29.78
CA TYR A 252 -2.42 -15.44 29.77
C TYR A 252 -3.40 -15.59 28.59
N ALA A 253 -3.29 -16.66 27.81
CA ALA A 253 -4.31 -16.99 26.83
C ALA A 253 -5.62 -17.34 27.57
N ASP A 254 -6.74 -16.81 27.08
CA ASP A 254 -8.08 -16.97 27.68
C ASP A 254 -9.11 -17.51 26.66
N LEU A 255 -8.64 -17.85 25.45
CA LEU A 255 -9.41 -18.44 24.37
C LEU A 255 -8.60 -19.55 23.68
N ARG A 256 -9.25 -20.66 23.36
CA ARG A 256 -8.70 -21.68 22.44
C ARG A 256 -9.61 -21.86 21.24
N LEU A 257 -9.04 -21.79 20.05
CA LEU A 257 -9.72 -22.09 18.79
C LEU A 257 -9.34 -23.50 18.35
N MET A 258 -10.30 -24.41 18.29
CA MET A 258 -10.09 -25.77 17.77
C MET A 258 -10.23 -25.75 16.24
N LEU A 259 -9.14 -26.07 15.54
CA LEU A 259 -9.07 -26.18 14.09
C LEU A 259 -9.69 -27.50 13.61
N PRO A 260 -10.06 -27.62 12.32
CA PRO A 260 -10.67 -28.85 11.79
C PRO A 260 -9.77 -30.09 11.82
N ASP A 261 -8.45 -29.89 11.81
CA ASP A 261 -7.43 -30.94 11.94
C ASP A 261 -7.24 -31.41 13.40
N GLY A 262 -7.94 -30.80 14.36
CA GLY A 262 -7.86 -31.11 15.79
C GLY A 262 -6.79 -30.30 16.52
N GLU A 263 -5.99 -29.48 15.83
CA GLU A 263 -5.04 -28.58 16.48
C GLU A 263 -5.75 -27.43 17.21
N TYR A 264 -5.09 -26.90 18.24
CA TYR A 264 -5.59 -25.74 18.99
C TYR A 264 -4.71 -24.52 18.75
N LEU A 265 -5.35 -23.36 18.56
CA LEU A 265 -4.69 -22.06 18.62
C LEU A 265 -5.07 -21.36 19.92
N GLN A 266 -4.05 -20.99 20.69
CA GLN A 266 -4.22 -20.20 21.91
C GLN A 266 -4.24 -18.71 21.57
N ALA A 267 -5.22 -17.99 22.11
CA ALA A 267 -5.44 -16.58 21.82
C ALA A 267 -5.90 -15.78 23.03
N HIS A 268 -5.78 -14.46 22.90
CA HIS A 268 -6.19 -13.47 23.89
C HIS A 268 -7.45 -12.77 23.38
N LYS A 269 -8.57 -12.88 24.10
CA LYS A 269 -9.85 -12.27 23.75
C LYS A 269 -9.71 -10.76 23.58
N VAL A 270 -8.93 -10.08 24.43
CA VAL A 270 -8.71 -8.63 24.30
C VAL A 270 -8.13 -8.25 22.94
N ILE A 271 -7.20 -9.04 22.41
CA ILE A 271 -6.59 -8.79 21.09
C ILE A 271 -7.63 -8.99 19.99
N LEU A 272 -8.39 -10.08 20.06
CA LEU A 272 -9.42 -10.36 19.06
C LEU A 272 -10.58 -9.37 19.13
N ALA A 273 -10.98 -8.93 20.31
CA ALA A 273 -12.03 -7.92 20.49
C ALA A 273 -11.64 -6.60 19.82
N ALA A 274 -10.38 -6.19 19.98
CA ALA A 274 -9.88 -4.96 19.38
C ALA A 274 -9.69 -5.03 17.85
N ARG A 275 -9.37 -6.22 17.31
CA ARG A 275 -8.90 -6.35 15.91
C ARG A 275 -9.84 -7.10 14.99
N CYS A 276 -10.54 -8.09 15.51
CA CYS A 276 -11.41 -8.99 14.77
C CYS A 276 -12.56 -9.48 15.68
N PRO A 277 -13.41 -8.56 16.19
CA PRO A 277 -14.43 -8.88 17.18
C PRO A 277 -15.43 -9.95 16.70
N LEU A 278 -15.63 -10.09 15.39
CA LEU A 278 -16.49 -11.11 14.81
C LEU A 278 -15.99 -12.54 15.03
N LEU A 279 -14.71 -12.75 15.38
CA LEU A 279 -14.21 -14.05 15.81
C LEU A 279 -14.64 -14.43 17.23
N LEU A 280 -15.09 -13.45 18.03
CA LEU A 280 -15.55 -13.67 19.40
C LEU A 280 -17.05 -13.83 19.53
N VAL A 281 -17.83 -13.40 18.52
CA VAL A 281 -19.28 -13.54 18.52
C VAL A 281 -19.61 -15.01 18.24
N PRO A 282 -20.19 -15.75 19.20
CA PRO A 282 -20.77 -17.05 18.89
C PRO A 282 -21.89 -16.78 17.89
N THR A 283 -21.83 -17.32 16.68
CA THR A 283 -22.99 -17.29 15.78
C THR A 283 -24.17 -17.90 16.53
N GLU A 284 -25.15 -17.06 16.86
CA GLU A 284 -26.34 -17.40 17.63
C GLU A 284 -27.21 -18.42 16.87
N THR A 285 -26.83 -19.69 16.93
CA THR A 285 -27.70 -20.82 16.57
C THR A 285 -27.54 -22.01 17.52
N ALA A 286 -26.77 -21.89 18.61
CA ALA A 286 -26.60 -22.95 19.60
C ALA A 286 -27.32 -22.67 20.95
N SER A 287 -28.29 -21.76 20.98
CA SER A 287 -29.20 -21.61 22.12
C SER A 287 -30.59 -22.15 21.78
N GLY A 288 -30.63 -23.46 21.53
CA GLY A 288 -31.83 -24.26 21.71
C GLY A 288 -31.68 -24.96 23.05
N SER A 289 -31.98 -24.27 24.15
CA SER A 289 -32.00 -24.85 25.48
C SER A 289 -32.98 -26.03 25.50
N ASN A 290 -32.46 -27.26 25.49
CA ASN A 290 -33.14 -28.37 26.12
C ASN A 290 -32.13 -29.20 26.91
N LYS A 291 -32.43 -29.27 28.20
CA LYS A 291 -31.69 -29.91 29.26
C LYS A 291 -31.47 -31.41 28.99
N SER A 292 -30.39 -31.90 29.59
CA SER A 292 -30.18 -33.29 29.99
C SER A 292 -29.99 -34.32 28.88
N ARG A 293 -28.73 -34.74 28.70
CA ARG A 293 -28.39 -36.17 28.73
C ARG A 293 -26.91 -36.33 29.06
N ARG A 294 -26.64 -36.99 30.19
CA ARG A 294 -25.34 -37.59 30.53
C ARG A 294 -24.83 -38.37 29.32
N ALA A 295 -23.66 -38.00 28.82
CA ALA A 295 -22.83 -38.88 28.01
C ALA A 295 -21.56 -39.11 28.81
N SER A 296 -21.49 -40.28 29.45
CA SER A 296 -20.25 -40.88 29.91
C SER A 296 -19.47 -41.35 28.68
N CYS A 297 -18.22 -40.91 28.54
CA CYS A 297 -17.04 -41.72 28.21
C CYS A 297 -15.87 -40.83 27.80
N ALA A 298 -14.79 -40.95 28.59
CA ALA A 298 -13.38 -40.77 28.24
C ALA A 298 -12.97 -39.49 27.51
N ASP A 299 -12.60 -38.45 28.27
CA ASP A 299 -11.34 -37.72 28.04
C ASP A 299 -11.01 -36.84 29.28
N GLU A 300 -10.29 -37.40 30.26
CA GLU A 300 -9.91 -36.68 31.49
C GLU A 300 -9.02 -35.46 31.21
N ASP A 301 -8.28 -35.48 30.09
CA ASP A 301 -7.48 -34.34 29.61
C ASP A 301 -8.37 -33.18 29.15
N LEU A 302 -9.56 -33.47 28.61
CA LEU A 302 -10.49 -32.47 28.06
C LEU A 302 -11.25 -31.74 29.18
N GLU A 303 -11.57 -32.43 30.29
CA GLU A 303 -12.13 -31.81 31.51
C GLU A 303 -11.11 -30.91 32.25
N GLN A 304 -9.83 -31.33 32.36
CA GLN A 304 -8.77 -30.48 32.93
C GLN A 304 -8.45 -29.27 32.04
N LEU A 305 -8.54 -29.42 30.71
CA LEU A 305 -8.34 -28.33 29.77
C LEU A 305 -9.51 -27.32 29.78
N CYS A 306 -10.75 -27.79 29.93
CA CYS A 306 -11.93 -26.92 30.03
C CYS A 306 -11.98 -26.11 31.34
N THR A 307 -11.38 -26.61 32.41
CA THR A 307 -11.31 -25.88 33.70
C THR A 307 -10.28 -24.74 33.69
N LYS A 308 -9.22 -24.83 32.86
CA LYS A 308 -8.22 -23.75 32.69
C LYS A 308 -8.64 -22.68 31.67
N PHE A 309 -9.42 -23.06 30.65
CA PHE A 309 -9.89 -22.16 29.60
C PHE A 309 -11.41 -22.19 29.52
N SER A 310 -12.07 -21.17 30.05
CA SER A 310 -13.54 -21.11 30.08
C SER A 310 -14.19 -21.08 28.68
N ASN A 311 -13.45 -20.76 27.62
CA ASN A 311 -13.97 -20.65 26.26
C ASN A 311 -13.11 -21.42 25.24
N VAL A 312 -13.54 -22.62 24.85
CA VAL A 312 -13.06 -23.31 23.65
C VAL A 312 -14.07 -23.07 22.52
N VAL A 313 -13.61 -22.55 21.39
CA VAL A 313 -14.44 -22.31 20.20
C VAL A 313 -14.03 -23.27 19.10
N ARG A 314 -14.95 -24.15 18.70
CA ARG A 314 -14.72 -25.07 17.59
C ARG A 314 -15.01 -24.39 16.27
N LEU A 315 -14.00 -24.32 15.40
CA LEU A 315 -14.14 -23.74 14.08
C LEU A 315 -14.85 -24.72 13.13
N SER A 316 -15.58 -24.17 12.16
CA SER A 316 -16.23 -24.96 11.11
C SER A 316 -15.20 -25.77 10.32
N SER A 317 -15.57 -26.98 9.90
CA SER A 317 -14.75 -27.83 9.01
C SER A 317 -14.40 -27.16 7.67
N ARG A 318 -15.10 -26.09 7.30
CA ARG A 318 -14.82 -25.30 6.09
C ARG A 318 -13.67 -24.30 6.27
N VAL A 319 -13.18 -24.08 7.49
CA VAL A 319 -12.09 -23.13 7.77
C VAL A 319 -10.76 -23.80 7.48
N HIS A 320 -9.98 -23.23 6.55
CA HIS A 320 -8.64 -23.74 6.26
C HIS A 320 -7.69 -23.42 7.43
N GLY A 321 -7.15 -24.44 8.10
CA GLY A 321 -6.32 -24.29 9.31
C GLY A 321 -5.12 -23.36 9.13
N CYS A 322 -4.34 -23.56 8.05
CA CYS A 322 -3.22 -22.66 7.70
C CYS A 322 -3.66 -21.19 7.54
N CYS A 323 -4.80 -20.93 6.88
CA CYS A 323 -5.30 -19.57 6.69
C CYS A 323 -5.78 -18.96 8.01
N MET A 324 -6.34 -19.76 8.93
CA MET A 324 -6.68 -19.28 10.27
C MET A 324 -5.42 -18.88 11.05
N LYS A 325 -4.35 -19.68 11.00
CA LYS A 325 -3.05 -19.32 11.60
C LYS A 325 -2.54 -17.98 11.06
N LYS A 326 -2.60 -17.77 9.74
CA LYS A 326 -2.21 -16.51 9.09
C LYS A 326 -3.12 -15.33 9.45
N LEU A 327 -4.43 -15.56 9.57
CA LEU A 327 -5.38 -14.55 10.03
C LEU A 327 -5.05 -14.10 11.47
N MET A 328 -4.76 -15.06 12.34
CA MET A 328 -4.37 -14.81 13.74
C MET A 328 -3.04 -14.09 13.83
N GLU A 329 -2.06 -14.47 13.01
CA GLU A 329 -0.80 -13.73 12.89
C GLU A 329 -1.09 -12.26 12.55
N PHE A 330 -1.87 -11.99 11.49
CA PHE A 330 -2.22 -10.62 11.10
C PHE A 330 -2.97 -9.86 12.21
N ALA A 331 -3.88 -10.51 12.93
CA ALA A 331 -4.61 -9.88 14.03
C ALA A 331 -3.66 -9.39 15.14
N TYR A 332 -2.60 -10.16 15.42
CA TYR A 332 -1.62 -9.83 16.47
C TYR A 332 -0.60 -8.79 16.01
N THR A 333 -0.21 -8.80 14.75
CA THR A 333 0.98 -8.07 14.28
C THR A 333 0.66 -6.89 13.38
N GLY A 334 -0.51 -6.91 12.74
CA GLY A 334 -0.85 -6.04 11.61
C GLY A 334 -0.17 -6.42 10.29
N PHE A 335 0.59 -7.52 10.24
CA PHE A 335 1.41 -7.93 9.10
C PHE A 335 1.56 -9.46 8.97
N VAL A 336 1.43 -10.00 7.77
CA VAL A 336 1.50 -11.45 7.53
C VAL A 336 2.12 -11.79 6.18
N GLU A 337 2.90 -12.88 6.16
CA GLU A 337 3.41 -13.51 4.94
C GLU A 337 2.51 -14.69 4.52
N VAL A 338 2.10 -14.73 3.25
CA VAL A 338 1.09 -15.65 2.75
C VAL A 338 1.50 -16.17 1.39
N ASP A 339 1.59 -17.50 1.28
CA ASP A 339 1.83 -18.16 0.00
C ASP A 339 0.65 -17.94 -0.95
N HIS A 340 0.95 -17.92 -2.25
CA HIS A 340 -0.01 -17.59 -3.29
C HIS A 340 -1.28 -18.49 -3.23
N ASP A 341 -1.11 -19.77 -2.91
CA ASP A 341 -2.21 -20.76 -2.84
C ASP A 341 -3.22 -20.47 -1.71
N HIS A 342 -2.78 -19.77 -0.67
CA HIS A 342 -3.59 -19.45 0.50
C HIS A 342 -4.32 -18.10 0.39
N VAL A 343 -3.96 -17.25 -0.58
CA VAL A 343 -4.50 -15.87 -0.72
C VAL A 343 -6.03 -15.86 -0.85
N LYS A 344 -6.61 -16.74 -1.67
CA LYS A 344 -8.07 -16.79 -1.89
C LYS A 344 -8.82 -17.15 -0.62
N HIS A 345 -8.36 -18.17 0.10
CA HIS A 345 -8.97 -18.65 1.33
C HIS A 345 -8.81 -17.63 2.46
N LEU A 346 -7.62 -17.05 2.62
CA LEU A 346 -7.37 -16.02 3.62
C LEU A 346 -8.22 -14.77 3.38
N LYS A 347 -8.43 -14.36 2.12
CA LYS A 347 -9.29 -13.22 1.77
C LYS A 347 -10.74 -13.42 2.22
N ILE A 348 -11.26 -14.65 2.13
CA ILE A 348 -12.60 -14.97 2.61
C ILE A 348 -12.65 -14.81 4.13
N LEU A 349 -11.68 -15.37 4.86
CA LEU A 349 -11.61 -15.26 6.31
C LEU A 349 -11.43 -13.81 6.78
N ALA A 350 -10.59 -13.03 6.10
CA ALA A 350 -10.37 -11.61 6.39
C ALA A 350 -11.67 -10.79 6.25
N LYS A 351 -12.49 -11.07 5.22
CA LYS A 351 -13.81 -10.44 5.06
C LYS A 351 -14.76 -10.80 6.19
N LEU A 352 -14.87 -12.09 6.50
CA LEU A 352 -15.75 -12.59 7.57
C LEU A 352 -15.33 -12.05 8.95
N SER A 353 -14.04 -11.73 9.12
CA SER A 353 -13.48 -11.18 10.36
C SER A 353 -13.45 -9.65 10.38
N ASN A 354 -14.02 -8.99 9.36
CA ASN A 354 -14.01 -7.53 9.18
C ASN A 354 -12.60 -6.89 9.16
N LEU A 355 -11.57 -7.62 8.74
CA LEU A 355 -10.22 -7.11 8.56
C LEU A 355 -10.10 -6.40 7.20
N GLN A 356 -10.58 -5.15 7.15
CA GLN A 356 -10.70 -4.37 5.91
C GLN A 356 -9.35 -4.14 5.21
N THR A 357 -8.29 -3.82 5.96
CA THR A 357 -6.94 -3.61 5.40
C THR A 357 -6.39 -4.87 4.73
N LEU A 358 -6.46 -6.01 5.42
CA LEU A 358 -6.01 -7.28 4.87
C LEU A 358 -6.85 -7.68 3.65
N THR A 359 -8.18 -7.53 3.74
CA THR A 359 -9.10 -7.77 2.62
C THR A 359 -8.75 -6.92 1.40
N PHE A 360 -8.40 -5.65 1.61
CA PHE A 360 -8.04 -4.72 0.56
C PHE A 360 -6.75 -5.14 -0.15
N LEU A 361 -5.70 -5.44 0.60
CA LEU A 361 -4.40 -5.85 0.05
C LEU A 361 -4.49 -7.21 -0.67
N LEU A 362 -5.18 -8.20 -0.07
CA LEU A 362 -5.45 -9.50 -0.71
C LEU A 362 -6.36 -9.39 -1.95
N SER A 363 -7.11 -8.29 -2.09
CA SER A 363 -7.89 -8.02 -3.29
C SER A 363 -7.06 -7.40 -4.41
N GLY A 364 -5.81 -7.03 -4.15
CA GLY A 364 -4.95 -6.34 -5.09
C GLY A 364 -5.48 -4.99 -5.56
N LYS A 365 -6.34 -4.36 -4.75
CA LYS A 365 -6.88 -3.03 -5.06
C LYS A 365 -5.76 -1.99 -4.97
N ARG A 366 -5.81 -1.00 -5.86
CA ARG A 366 -4.92 0.17 -5.81
C ARG A 366 -5.15 0.95 -4.51
N PRO A 367 -4.09 1.47 -3.87
CA PRO A 367 -4.20 2.43 -2.78
C PRO A 367 -5.21 3.54 -3.09
N LYS A 368 -6.09 3.84 -2.15
CA LYS A 368 -7.02 4.95 -2.26
C LYS A 368 -6.37 6.19 -1.65
N TRP A 369 -6.32 7.28 -2.41
CA TRP A 369 -5.75 8.54 -1.95
C TRP A 369 -6.39 9.00 -0.64
N GLY A 370 -5.57 9.47 0.30
CA GLY A 370 -6.02 9.97 1.60
C GLY A 370 -6.50 8.89 2.58
N SER A 371 -6.27 7.60 2.32
CA SER A 371 -6.60 6.56 3.31
C SER A 371 -5.75 6.72 4.57
N ALA A 372 -6.24 6.30 5.74
CA ALA A 372 -5.36 6.16 6.90
C ALA A 372 -4.56 4.84 6.79
N VAL A 373 -3.36 4.79 7.35
CA VAL A 373 -2.65 3.52 7.55
C VAL A 373 -3.23 2.84 8.78
N ALA A 374 -3.51 1.55 8.68
CA ALA A 374 -4.05 0.80 9.80
C ALA A 374 -2.97 0.59 10.85
N THR A 375 -3.14 1.18 12.03
CA THR A 375 -2.27 0.97 13.16
C THR A 375 -2.65 -0.31 13.90
N CYS A 376 -1.63 -1.00 14.43
CA CYS A 376 -1.79 -2.07 15.40
C CYS A 376 -1.71 -1.43 16.79
N ASP A 377 -2.83 -0.86 17.22
CA ASP A 377 -2.98 -0.18 18.50
C ASP A 377 -4.11 -0.82 19.31
N PHE A 378 -3.84 -1.11 20.58
CA PHE A 378 -4.77 -1.70 21.53
C PHE A 378 -5.04 -0.77 22.72
N SER A 379 -4.54 0.47 22.68
CA SER A 379 -4.69 1.45 23.77
C SER A 379 -6.15 1.65 24.15
N SER A 380 -7.06 1.69 23.16
CA SER A 380 -8.50 1.79 23.40
C SER A 380 -9.11 0.56 24.08
N ALA A 381 -8.53 -0.63 23.90
CA ALA A 381 -8.99 -1.87 24.51
C ALA A 381 -8.42 -2.11 25.91
N LEU A 382 -7.44 -1.31 26.33
CA LEU A 382 -6.75 -1.45 27.62
C LEU A 382 -7.23 -0.44 28.68
N GLU A 383 -8.05 0.56 28.32
CA GLU A 383 -8.57 1.65 29.17
C GLU A 383 -7.52 2.18 30.20
N SER A 384 -7.93 2.77 31.32
CA SER A 384 -7.05 3.38 32.34
C SER A 384 -6.09 2.42 33.05
N ALA A 385 -6.16 1.11 32.75
CA ALA A 385 -5.19 0.10 33.21
C ALA A 385 -4.04 -0.10 32.21
N GLY A 386 -4.17 0.40 30.98
CA GLY A 386 -3.13 0.41 29.97
C GLY A 386 -2.14 1.55 30.20
N HIS A 387 -0.93 1.24 30.66
CA HIS A 387 0.17 2.20 30.54
C HIS A 387 0.32 2.61 29.06
N PRO A 388 0.49 3.91 28.74
CA PRO A 388 0.82 4.33 27.39
C PRO A 388 2.12 3.63 26.95
N PHE A 389 2.11 2.99 25.77
CA PHE A 389 3.23 2.19 25.24
C PHE A 389 4.15 2.97 24.30
#